data_AF-C9MX91-F1
#
_entry.id   AF-C9MX91-F1
#
_cell.length_a   1.000
_cell.length_b   1.000
_cell.length_c   1.000
_cell.angle_alpha   90.00
_cell.angle_beta   90.00
_cell.angle_gamma   90.00
#
_symmetry.space_group_name_H-M   'P 1'
#
loop_
_entity.id
_entity.type
_entity.pdbx_description
1 polymer ?
#
loop_
_entity_poly.entity_id
_entity_poly.type
_entity_poly.pdbx_seq_one_letter_code
_entity_poly.pdbx_strand_id
1 'polypeptide(L)'
;MDKSEREIYLNWLIDLEWRKIAIPEPDVVFFLDIPFVFSQQLMKNRENKITGEKEKDIHEKDKNYLKNAYEVAKELSEKYKWNVISCVKDDKLRTIEDINDEIMKITLKKI
;
A
#
# COMPACT_ATOMS: atom_id res chain seq x y z
N MET A 1 -17.32 0.40 9.85
CA MET A 1 -16.69 1.25 10.87
C MET A 1 -17.07 2.68 10.56
N ASP A 2 -17.58 3.39 11.54
CA ASP A 2 -17.93 4.80 11.34
C ASP A 2 -16.65 5.63 11.07
N LYS A 3 -16.76 6.72 10.29
CA LYS A 3 -15.59 7.55 9.96
C LYS A 3 -14.96 8.15 11.22
N SER A 4 -15.75 8.48 12.24
CA SER A 4 -15.25 9.02 13.50
C SER A 4 -14.49 7.98 14.33
N GLU A 5 -14.99 6.74 14.39
CA GLU A 5 -14.32 5.63 15.08
C GLU A 5 -12.97 5.31 14.44
N ARG A 6 -12.91 5.32 13.10
CA ARG A 6 -11.66 5.14 12.36
C ARG A 6 -10.64 6.21 12.72
N GLU A 7 -11.08 7.46 12.84
CA GLU A 7 -10.22 8.58 13.19
C GLU A 7 -9.61 8.41 14.58
N ILE A 8 -10.44 8.01 15.56
CA ILE A 8 -10.00 7.73 16.93
C ILE A 8 -8.96 6.61 16.93
N TYR A 9 -9.23 5.53 16.19
CA TYR A 9 -8.31 4.40 16.08
C TYR A 9 -6.96 4.80 15.46
N LEU A 10 -6.98 5.56 14.35
CA LEU A 10 -5.76 5.99 13.66
C LEU A 10 -4.90 6.91 14.54
N ASN A 11 -5.54 7.84 15.26
CA ASN A 11 -4.82 8.72 16.20
C ASN A 11 -4.20 7.94 17.36
N TRP A 12 -4.92 6.94 17.88
CA TRP A 12 -4.38 6.02 18.88
C TRP A 12 -3.21 5.19 18.35
N LEU A 13 -3.29 4.71 17.10
CA LEU A 13 -2.24 3.91 16.48
C LEU A 13 -0.95 4.72 16.28
N ILE A 14 -1.08 5.94 15.75
CA ILE A 14 0.04 6.87 15.57
C ILE A 14 0.70 7.21 16.92
N ASP A 15 -0.10 7.49 17.95
CA ASP A 15 0.40 7.74 19.30
C ASP A 15 1.17 6.53 19.87
N LEU A 16 0.63 5.34 19.67
CA LEU A 16 1.24 4.10 20.13
C LEU A 16 2.61 3.89 19.48
N GLU A 17 2.69 3.96 18.16
CA GLU A 17 3.92 3.68 17.43
C GLU A 17 4.97 4.75 17.68
N TRP A 18 4.66 6.03 17.45
CA TRP A 18 5.67 7.08 17.41
C TRP A 18 6.02 7.65 18.77
N ARG A 19 5.08 7.68 19.72
CA ARG A 19 5.33 8.24 21.05
C ARG A 19 5.57 7.17 22.10
N LYS A 20 4.71 6.16 22.21
CA LYS A 20 4.80 5.17 23.29
C LYS A 20 5.87 4.12 23.05
N ILE A 21 5.96 3.59 21.83
CA ILE A 21 6.97 2.61 21.42
C ILE A 21 8.23 3.30 20.88
N ALA A 22 8.12 4.61 20.57
CA ALA A 22 9.22 5.44 20.05
C ALA A 22 9.80 4.91 18.73
N ILE A 23 8.95 4.33 17.87
CA ILE A 23 9.30 4.08 16.48
C ILE A 23 9.44 5.44 15.79
N PRO A 24 10.55 5.72 15.10
CA PRO A 24 10.73 7.00 14.42
C PRO A 24 9.59 7.30 13.45
N GLU A 25 9.07 8.53 13.51
CA GLU A 25 8.14 9.03 12.50
C GLU A 25 8.84 9.08 11.14
N PRO A 26 8.21 8.59 10.06
CA PRO A 26 8.83 8.58 8.74
C PRO A 26 8.88 9.98 8.11
N ASP A 27 10.05 10.39 7.61
CA ASP A 27 10.20 11.63 6.84
C ASP A 27 9.45 11.59 5.49
N VAL A 28 9.31 10.39 4.94
CA VAL A 28 8.68 10.14 3.64
C VAL A 28 7.91 8.82 3.68
N VAL A 29 6.66 8.87 3.23
CA VAL A 29 5.83 7.69 2.99
C VAL A 29 5.50 7.61 1.50
N PHE A 30 5.66 6.42 0.93
CA PHE A 30 5.33 6.11 -0.45
C PHE A 30 4.17 5.12 -0.50
N PHE A 31 3.18 5.40 -1.33
CA PHE A 31 2.10 4.47 -1.65
C PHE A 31 2.26 4.00 -3.10
N LEU A 32 2.55 2.71 -3.27
CA LEU A 32 2.65 2.11 -4.59
C LEU A 32 1.24 1.76 -5.08
N ASP A 33 0.66 2.66 -5.89
CA ASP A 33 -0.69 2.51 -6.43
C ASP A 33 -0.68 1.49 -7.58
N ILE A 34 -0.99 0.23 -7.22
CA ILE A 34 -1.28 -0.84 -8.16
C ILE A 34 -2.81 -1.04 -8.15
N PRO A 35 -3.52 -0.70 -9.24
CA PRO A 35 -4.94 -0.91 -9.33
C PRO A 35 -5.33 -2.37 -9.06
N PHE A 36 -6.46 -2.58 -8.39
CA PHE A 36 -6.94 -3.90 -7.97
C PHE A 36 -6.91 -4.96 -9.09
N VAL A 37 -7.26 -4.57 -10.32
CA VAL A 37 -7.24 -5.47 -11.49
C VAL A 37 -5.84 -6.03 -11.77
N PHE A 38 -4.81 -5.19 -11.73
CA PHE A 38 -3.42 -5.61 -11.93
C PHE A 38 -2.90 -6.42 -10.75
N SER A 39 -3.27 -6.04 -9.52
CA SER A 39 -2.95 -6.81 -8.31
C SER A 39 -3.48 -8.25 -8.42
N GLN A 40 -4.73 -8.42 -8.86
CA GLN A 40 -5.32 -9.75 -9.07
C GLN A 40 -4.59 -10.57 -10.15
N GLN A 41 -4.14 -9.94 -11.23
CA GLN A 41 -3.35 -10.61 -12.28
C GLN A 41 -1.98 -11.06 -11.76
N LEU A 42 -1.27 -10.18 -11.05
CA LEU A 42 0.02 -10.49 -10.42
C LEU A 42 -0.10 -11.63 -9.42
N MET A 43 -1.18 -11.65 -8.64
CA MET A 43 -1.46 -12.74 -7.70
C MET A 43 -1.83 -14.05 -8.39
N LYS A 44 -2.42 -14.04 -9.60
CA LYS A 44 -2.72 -15.29 -10.35
C LYS A 44 -1.45 -16.03 -10.78
N ASN A 45 -0.37 -15.28 -11.00
CA ASN A 45 0.90 -15.82 -11.51
C ASN A 45 1.91 -16.12 -10.38
N ARG A 46 1.50 -15.98 -9.11
CA ARG A 46 2.33 -16.30 -7.93
C ARG A 46 1.91 -17.65 -7.35
N GLU A 47 2.89 -18.52 -7.11
CA GLU A 47 2.71 -19.72 -6.28
C GLU A 47 2.50 -19.33 -4.82
N ASN A 48 1.80 -20.17 -4.04
CA ASN A 48 1.54 -19.91 -2.64
C ASN A 48 2.87 -19.81 -1.86
N LYS A 49 3.09 -18.68 -1.18
CA LYS A 49 4.33 -18.41 -0.44
C LYS A 49 4.57 -19.33 0.77
N ILE A 50 3.53 -19.99 1.27
CA ILE A 50 3.58 -20.82 2.48
C ILE A 50 3.75 -22.31 2.11
N THR A 51 3.07 -22.77 1.06
CA THR A 51 3.04 -24.20 0.69
C THR A 51 3.77 -24.53 -0.60
N GLY A 52 4.09 -23.53 -1.44
CA GLY A 52 4.58 -23.76 -2.80
C GLY A 52 3.53 -24.36 -3.75
N GLU A 53 2.28 -24.51 -3.30
CA GLU A 53 1.20 -25.09 -4.09
C GLU A 53 0.40 -24.01 -4.85
N LYS A 54 -0.41 -24.44 -5.83
CA LYS A 54 -1.31 -23.56 -6.61
C LYS A 54 -2.48 -22.99 -5.79
N GLU A 55 -2.82 -23.63 -4.67
CA GLU A 55 -3.93 -23.24 -3.79
C GLU A 55 -3.58 -21.99 -3.00
N LYS A 56 -4.32 -20.90 -3.20
CA LYS A 56 -4.08 -19.60 -2.55
C LYS A 56 -4.54 -19.57 -1.10
N ASP A 57 -3.87 -18.75 -0.28
CA ASP A 57 -4.20 -18.51 1.14
C ASP A 57 -5.63 -17.90 1.29
N ILE A 58 -6.26 -18.10 2.45
CA ILE A 58 -7.62 -17.61 2.78
C ILE A 58 -7.77 -16.09 2.60
N HIS A 59 -6.71 -15.31 2.86
CA HIS A 59 -6.70 -13.86 2.67
C HIS A 59 -6.66 -13.44 1.19
N GLU A 60 -6.21 -14.33 0.30
CA GLU A 60 -6.18 -14.11 -1.14
C GLU A 60 -7.48 -14.56 -1.84
N LYS A 61 -8.35 -15.30 -1.12
CA LYS A 61 -9.65 -15.75 -1.62
C LYS A 61 -10.72 -14.64 -1.53
N ASP A 62 -10.62 -13.72 -0.56
CA ASP A 62 -11.57 -12.61 -0.42
C ASP A 62 -11.14 -11.37 -1.22
N LYS A 63 -11.60 -11.34 -2.47
CA LYS A 63 -11.42 -10.21 -3.39
C LYS A 63 -12.02 -8.91 -2.88
N ASN A 64 -13.12 -8.97 -2.12
CA ASN A 64 -13.78 -7.77 -1.59
C ASN A 64 -12.96 -7.17 -0.45
N TYR A 65 -12.40 -8.01 0.42
CA TYR A 65 -11.47 -7.57 1.46
C TYR A 65 -10.27 -6.82 0.86
N LEU A 66 -9.63 -7.40 -0.16
CA LEU A 66 -8.48 -6.78 -0.84
C LEU A 66 -8.84 -5.46 -1.53
N LYS A 67 -10.02 -5.39 -2.17
CA LYS A 67 -10.51 -4.16 -2.78
C LYS A 67 -10.75 -3.08 -1.72
N ASN A 68 -11.41 -3.43 -0.61
CA ASN A 68 -11.67 -2.50 0.49
C ASN A 68 -10.36 -2.01 1.13
N ALA A 69 -9.37 -2.90 1.31
CA ALA A 69 -8.07 -2.54 1.83
C ALA A 69 -7.33 -1.54 0.91
N TYR A 70 -7.39 -1.77 -0.41
CA TYR A 70 -6.85 -0.84 -1.40
C TYR A 70 -7.55 0.53 -1.35
N GLU A 71 -8.89 0.56 -1.29
CA GLU A 71 -9.66 1.80 -1.20
C GLU A 71 -9.31 2.58 0.07
N VAL A 72 -9.22 1.92 1.22
CA VAL A 72 -8.80 2.54 2.48
C VAL A 72 -7.37 3.07 2.39
N ALA A 73 -6.42 2.30 1.84
CA ALA A 73 -5.04 2.77 1.70
C ALA A 73 -4.95 4.00 0.78
N LYS A 74 -5.75 4.04 -0.29
CA LYS A 74 -5.85 5.19 -1.18
C LYS A 74 -6.42 6.41 -0.48
N GLU A 75 -7.51 6.27 0.27
CA GLU A 75 -8.07 7.34 1.12
C GLU A 75 -7.04 7.88 2.13
N LEU A 76 -6.29 6.99 2.79
CA LEU A 76 -5.27 7.38 3.76
C LEU A 76 -4.07 8.06 3.08
N SER A 77 -3.70 7.65 1.87
CA SER A 77 -2.63 8.29 1.10
C SER A 77 -2.94 9.76 0.80
N GLU A 78 -4.20 10.08 0.51
CA GLU A 78 -4.67 11.45 0.31
C GLU A 78 -4.71 12.22 1.64
N LYS A 79 -5.29 11.61 2.68
CA LYS A 79 -5.41 12.22 4.01
C LYS A 79 -4.05 12.61 4.60
N TYR A 80 -3.09 11.70 4.56
CA TYR A 80 -1.75 11.89 5.13
C TYR A 80 -0.73 12.41 4.10
N LYS A 81 -1.18 12.79 2.90
CA LYS A 81 -0.34 13.37 1.83
C LYS A 81 0.90 12.53 1.52
N TRP A 82 0.70 11.21 1.43
CA TRP A 82 1.76 10.30 1.01
C TRP A 82 2.14 10.54 -0.45
N ASN A 83 3.35 10.13 -0.82
CA ASN A 83 3.80 10.16 -2.20
C ASN A 83 3.20 8.97 -2.95
N VAL A 84 2.16 9.21 -3.73
CA VAL A 84 1.50 8.17 -4.51
C VAL A 84 2.27 7.93 -5.81
N ILE A 85 2.79 6.71 -5.98
CA ILE A 85 3.51 6.29 -7.18
C ILE A 85 2.59 5.37 -7.97
N SER A 86 2.12 5.84 -9.13
CA SER A 86 1.31 5.01 -10.01
C SER A 86 2.17 3.93 -10.65
N CYS A 87 1.90 2.66 -10.35
CA CYS A 87 2.69 1.54 -10.85
C CYS A 87 2.21 1.04 -12.23
N VAL A 88 1.14 1.63 -12.77
CA VAL A 88 0.55 1.28 -14.07
C VAL A 88 0.51 2.51 -14.95
N LYS A 89 0.96 2.37 -16.19
CA LYS A 89 0.89 3.40 -17.22
C LYS A 89 0.47 2.75 -18.54
N ASP A 90 -0.48 3.38 -19.25
CA ASP A 90 -0.99 2.89 -20.54
C ASP A 90 -1.45 1.41 -20.48
N ASP A 91 -2.19 1.06 -19.42
CA ASP A 91 -2.65 -0.30 -19.09
C ASP A 91 -1.54 -1.36 -19.00
N LYS A 92 -0.32 -0.94 -18.67
CA LYS A 92 0.82 -1.83 -18.45
C LYS A 92 1.50 -1.51 -17.13
N LEU A 93 1.99 -2.56 -16.47
CA LEU A 93 2.86 -2.39 -15.31
C LEU A 93 4.14 -1.68 -15.76
N ARG A 94 4.52 -0.65 -15.01
CA ARG A 94 5.81 0.00 -15.17
C ARG A 94 6.94 -0.96 -14.78
N THR A 95 8.13 -0.67 -15.29
CA THR A 95 9.34 -1.38 -14.88
C THR A 95 9.72 -1.02 -13.45
N ILE A 96 10.50 -1.89 -12.80
CA ILE A 96 11.01 -1.61 -11.44
C ILE A 96 11.90 -0.37 -11.48
N GLU A 97 12.70 -0.24 -12.53
CA GLU A 97 13.61 0.88 -12.78
C GLU A 97 12.84 2.19 -12.88
N ASP A 98 11.77 2.26 -13.68
CA ASP A 98 10.95 3.47 -13.82
C ASP A 98 10.32 3.89 -12.49
N ILE A 99 9.86 2.93 -11.68
CA ILE A 99 9.26 3.19 -10.36
C ILE A 99 10.33 3.68 -9.38
N ASN A 100 11.50 3.01 -9.38
CA ASN A 100 12.63 3.35 -8.53
C ASN A 100 13.15 4.76 -8.84
N ASP A 101 13.28 5.12 -10.11
CA ASP A 101 13.76 6.45 -10.53
C ASP A 101 12.84 7.57 -10.03
N GLU A 102 11.52 7.35 -10.02
CA GLU A 102 10.57 8.31 -9.47
C GLU A 102 10.68 8.44 -7.95
N ILE A 103 10.78 7.31 -7.24
CA ILE A 103 10.98 7.29 -5.79
C ILE A 103 12.27 8.03 -5.43
N MET A 104 13.38 7.70 -6.10
CA MET A 104 14.68 8.34 -5.88
C MET A 104 14.62 9.84 -6.15
N LYS A 105 13.93 10.27 -7.22
CA LYS A 105 13.73 11.70 -7.53
C LYS A 105 12.96 12.44 -6.42
N ILE A 106 11.98 11.80 -5.79
CA ILE A 106 11.22 12.39 -4.68
C ILE A 106 12.08 12.46 -3.42
N THR A 107 12.78 11.36 -3.09
CA THR A 107 13.67 11.28 -1.92
C THR A 107 14.77 12.34 -2.00
N LEU A 108 15.45 12.47 -3.15
CA LEU A 108 16.54 13.43 -3.34
C LEU A 108 16.09 14.90 -3.35
N LYS A 109 14.80 15.20 -3.56
CA LYS A 109 14.26 16.56 -3.45
C LYS A 109 13.95 16.98 -2.00
N LYS A 110 13.86 16.00 -1.09
CA LYS A 110 13.54 16.22 0.32
C LYS A 110 14.78 16.28 1.22
N ILE A 111 15.93 15.85 0.70
CA ILE A 111 17.27 16.03 1.29
C ILE A 111 17.82 17.37 0.81
#